data_AF-A0A3S4UA85-F1
#
_entry.id   AF-A0A3S4UA85-F1
#
_cell.length_a   1.000
_cell.length_b   1.000
_cell.length_c   1.000
_cell.angle_alpha   90.00
_cell.angle_beta   90.00
_cell.angle_gamma   90.00
#
_symmetry.space_group_name_H-M   'P 1'
#
loop_
_entity.id
_entity.type
_entity.pdbx_description
1 polymer ?
#
loop_
_entity_poly.entity_id
_entity_poly.type
_entity_poly.pdbx_seq_one_letter_code
_entity_poly.pdbx_strand_id
1 'polypeptide(L)'
;MVTPPSKTLDDALRWLSAIHEVTLRTLPENEYIFPFSMPAGLPAENQIKVAQLDNPEDVAYREHLVKSYGKYKQMVSGIHYNFQLDPAFVQALFEAQTEQKVR
;
A
#
# COMPACT_ATOMS: atom_id res chain seq x y z
N MET A 1 0.85 -1.58 6.12
CA MET A 1 1.32 -2.98 6.08
C MET A 1 1.79 -3.28 4.67
N VAL A 2 3.01 -3.78 4.49
CA VAL A 2 3.58 -4.08 3.16
C VAL A 2 4.24 -5.45 3.23
N THR A 3 3.84 -6.37 2.36
CA THR A 3 4.41 -7.73 2.28
C THR A 3 5.66 -7.76 1.40
N PRO A 4 6.63 -8.65 1.66
CA PRO A 4 7.70 -8.90 0.70
C PRO A 4 7.15 -9.58 -0.57
N PRO A 5 7.83 -9.45 -1.73
CA PRO A 5 7.51 -10.22 -2.93
C PRO A 5 7.50 -11.72 -2.62
N SER A 6 6.50 -12.43 -3.10
CA SER A 6 6.28 -13.86 -2.80
C SER A 6 6.05 -14.63 -4.10
N LYS A 7 6.54 -15.88 -4.16
CA LYS A 7 6.38 -16.74 -5.34
C LYS A 7 4.97 -17.34 -5.45
N THR A 8 4.26 -17.43 -4.33
CA THR A 8 2.91 -18.01 -4.24
C THR A 8 1.97 -17.04 -3.54
N LEU A 9 0.68 -17.17 -3.84
CA LEU A 9 -0.37 -16.43 -3.15
C LEU A 9 -0.43 -16.80 -1.65
N ASP A 10 -0.26 -18.08 -1.33
CA ASP A 10 -0.28 -18.57 0.06
C ASP A 10 0.83 -17.95 0.90
N ASP A 11 2.05 -17.81 0.35
CA ASP A 11 3.14 -17.11 1.03
C ASP A 11 2.82 -15.63 1.27
N ALA A 12 2.25 -14.95 0.27
CA ALA A 12 1.86 -13.54 0.38
C ALA A 12 0.80 -13.33 1.46
N LEU A 13 -0.22 -14.20 1.49
CA LEU A 13 -1.27 -14.18 2.51
C LEU A 13 -0.71 -14.49 3.90
N ARG A 14 0.22 -15.44 4.02
CA ARG A 14 0.87 -15.75 5.30
C ARG A 14 1.65 -14.56 5.85
N TRP A 15 2.40 -13.86 4.98
CA TRP A 15 3.06 -12.60 5.35
C TRP A 15 2.08 -11.52 5.77
N LEU A 16 0.98 -11.35 5.01
CA LEU A 16 -0.05 -10.37 5.34
C LEU A 16 -0.67 -10.67 6.72
N SER A 17 -1.02 -11.93 6.99
CA SER A 17 -1.56 -12.37 8.29
C SER A 17 -0.57 -12.11 9.43
N ALA A 18 0.72 -12.46 9.24
CA ALA A 18 1.73 -12.24 10.27
C ALA A 18 1.92 -10.75 10.58
N ILE A 19 2.00 -9.88 9.56
CA ILE A 19 2.14 -8.43 9.74
C ILE A 19 0.89 -7.86 10.42
N HIS A 20 -0.30 -8.31 10.01
CA HIS A 20 -1.56 -7.87 10.62
C HIS A 20 -1.64 -8.27 12.10
N GLU A 21 -1.26 -9.50 12.45
CA GLU A 21 -1.23 -10.00 13.82
C GLU A 21 -0.23 -9.24 14.70
N VAL A 22 1.00 -9.02 14.20
CA VAL A 22 2.01 -8.21 14.91
C VAL A 22 1.51 -6.79 15.10
N THR A 23 0.85 -6.19 14.10
CA THR A 23 0.28 -4.84 14.20
C THR A 23 -0.78 -4.80 15.30
N LEU A 24 -1.74 -5.73 15.29
CA LEU A 24 -2.79 -5.81 16.32
C LEU A 24 -2.23 -5.97 17.73
N ARG A 25 -1.18 -6.79 17.91
CA ARG A 25 -0.53 -6.99 19.21
C ARG A 25 0.31 -5.81 19.67
N THR A 26 0.73 -4.94 18.76
CA THR A 26 1.55 -3.74 19.05
C THR A 26 0.69 -2.51 19.32
N LEU A 27 -0.57 -2.50 18.89
CA LEU A 27 -1.48 -1.39 19.15
C LEU A 27 -1.80 -1.24 20.65
N PRO A 28 -2.04 0.00 21.13
CA PRO A 28 -2.62 0.22 22.44
C PRO A 28 -3.94 -0.54 22.63
N GLU A 29 -4.25 -0.97 23.86
CA GLU A 29 -5.45 -1.79 24.16
C GLU A 29 -6.78 -1.15 23.72
N ASN A 30 -6.82 0.18 23.63
CA ASN A 30 -7.98 0.97 23.26
C ASN A 30 -8.01 1.40 21.78
N GLU A 31 -7.08 0.89 20.95
CA GLU A 31 -7.03 1.17 19.52
C GLU A 31 -7.26 -0.10 18.70
N TYR A 32 -7.92 0.06 17.54
CA TYR A 32 -8.28 -1.04 16.66
C TYR A 32 -8.00 -0.67 15.20
N ILE A 33 -7.72 -1.69 14.38
CA ILE A 33 -7.65 -1.54 12.93
C ILE A 33 -9.08 -1.42 12.38
N PHE A 34 -9.33 -0.36 11.61
CA PHE A 34 -10.61 -0.14 10.97
C PHE A 34 -10.74 -1.00 9.70
N PRO A 35 -11.81 -1.80 9.53
CA PRO A 35 -11.85 -2.85 8.49
C PRO A 35 -12.39 -2.38 7.13
N PHE A 36 -12.92 -1.16 7.02
CA PHE A 36 -13.51 -0.66 5.78
C PHE A 36 -12.63 0.38 5.09
N SER A 37 -12.73 0.46 3.76
CA SER A 37 -11.99 1.44 2.96
C SER A 37 -12.39 2.88 3.28
N MET A 38 -13.70 3.11 3.43
CA MET A 38 -14.27 4.41 3.76
C MET A 38 -14.45 4.54 5.27
N PRO A 39 -13.88 5.58 5.91
CA PRO A 39 -14.06 5.79 7.34
C PRO A 39 -15.52 6.09 7.68
N ALA A 40 -16.05 5.46 8.74
CA ALA A 40 -17.44 5.64 9.17
C ALA A 40 -17.69 7.00 9.85
N GLY A 41 -16.68 7.54 10.53
CA GLY A 41 -16.72 8.84 11.16
C GLY A 41 -15.31 9.39 11.27
N LEU A 42 -15.10 10.60 10.76
CA LEU A 42 -13.82 11.30 10.88
C LEU A 42 -13.97 12.44 11.89
N PRO A 43 -12.92 12.71 12.70
CA PRO A 43 -12.88 13.89 13.54
C PRO A 43 -12.78 15.16 12.67
N ALA A 44 -12.87 16.33 13.29
CA ALA A 44 -12.65 17.58 12.59
C ALA A 44 -11.26 17.60 11.92
N GLU A 45 -11.15 18.21 10.73
CA GLU A 45 -9.92 18.19 9.92
C GLU A 45 -8.67 18.69 10.67
N ASN A 46 -8.82 19.62 11.60
CA ASN A 46 -7.72 20.11 12.43
C ASN A 46 -7.17 19.05 13.43
N GLN A 47 -7.96 18.03 13.76
CA GLN A 47 -7.55 16.92 14.62
C GLN A 47 -6.87 15.78 13.84
N ILE A 48 -7.03 15.74 12.51
CA ILE A 48 -6.34 14.76 11.65
C ILE A 48 -4.89 15.19 11.47
N LYS A 49 -3.95 14.37 11.94
CA LYS A 49 -2.52 14.65 11.84
C LYS A 49 -1.98 14.23 10.47
N VAL A 50 -1.14 15.07 9.87
CA VAL A 50 -0.32 14.65 8.72
C VAL A 50 0.70 13.64 9.23
N ALA A 51 1.02 12.62 8.42
CA ALA A 51 1.99 11.62 8.81
C ALA A 51 3.34 12.26 9.15
N GLN A 52 3.88 11.87 10.31
CA GLN A 52 5.16 12.34 10.82
C GLN A 52 6.23 11.35 10.34
N LEU A 53 7.10 11.79 9.44
CA LEU A 53 8.19 11.00 8.89
C LEU A 53 9.53 11.62 9.26
N ASP A 54 10.59 10.81 9.24
CA ASP A 54 11.94 11.27 9.56
C ASP A 54 12.51 12.23 8.51
N ASN A 55 12.10 12.07 7.23
CA ASN A 55 12.55 12.91 6.13
C ASN A 55 11.64 14.16 6.00
N PRO A 56 12.18 15.39 6.16
CA PRO A 56 11.41 16.62 6.01
C PRO A 56 10.78 16.80 4.62
N GLU A 57 11.41 16.30 3.56
CA GLU A 57 10.87 16.41 2.19
C GLU A 57 9.59 15.60 2.02
N ASP A 58 9.51 14.42 2.63
CA ASP A 58 8.33 13.56 2.57
C ASP A 58 7.16 14.17 3.38
N VAL A 59 7.47 14.83 4.50
CA VAL A 59 6.48 15.59 5.28
C VAL A 59 5.96 16.77 4.45
N ALA A 60 6.85 17.55 3.83
CA ALA A 60 6.48 18.67 2.97
C ALA A 60 5.62 18.23 1.78
N TYR A 61 5.93 17.09 1.17
CA TYR A 61 5.12 16.50 0.10
C TYR A 61 3.72 16.15 0.58
N ARG A 62 3.57 15.55 1.78
CA ARG A 62 2.24 15.26 2.34
C ARG A 62 1.46 16.52 2.70
N GLU A 63 2.12 17.54 3.22
CA GLU A 63 1.46 18.84 3.46
C GLU A 63 0.98 19.48 2.16
N HIS A 64 1.76 19.39 1.08
CA HIS A 64 1.33 19.84 -0.24
C HIS A 64 0.09 19.10 -0.71
N LEU A 65 0.06 17.76 -0.63
CA LEU A 65 -1.11 16.95 -0.99
C LEU A 65 -2.35 17.31 -0.18
N VAL A 66 -2.20 17.58 1.11
CA VAL A 66 -3.30 18.02 1.98
C VAL A 66 -3.84 19.38 1.56
N LYS A 67 -2.98 20.33 1.19
CA LYS A 67 -3.43 21.64 0.67
C LYS A 67 -4.21 21.51 -0.64
N SER A 68 -3.82 20.57 -1.50
CA SER A 68 -4.47 20.36 -2.80
C SER A 68 -5.79 19.58 -2.72
N TYR A 69 -5.89 18.60 -1.81
CA TYR A 69 -6.99 17.62 -1.82
C TYR A 69 -7.80 17.55 -0.52
N GLY A 70 -7.35 18.20 0.56
CA GLY A 70 -7.92 18.10 1.90
C GLY A 70 -7.52 16.80 2.62
N LYS A 71 -7.61 16.78 3.96
CA LYS A 71 -7.19 15.60 4.75
C LYS A 71 -8.18 14.44 4.65
N TYR A 72 -9.49 14.71 4.50
CA TYR A 72 -10.49 13.65 4.48
C TYR A 72 -10.29 12.66 3.32
N LYS A 73 -9.90 13.14 2.13
CA LYS A 73 -9.59 12.26 0.99
C LYS A 73 -8.40 11.34 1.26
N GLN A 74 -7.44 11.78 2.07
CA GLN A 74 -6.25 11.01 2.44
C GLN A 74 -6.55 9.91 3.49
N MET A 75 -7.75 9.92 4.10
CA MET A 75 -8.16 8.92 5.10
C MET A 75 -8.80 7.67 4.48
N VAL A 76 -9.06 7.67 3.17
CA VAL A 76 -9.55 6.47 2.47
C VAL A 76 -8.41 5.47 2.37
N SER A 77 -8.67 4.23 2.73
CA SER A 77 -7.69 3.14 2.68
C SER A 77 -8.07 2.09 1.63
N GLY A 78 -7.07 1.34 1.16
CA GLY A 78 -7.25 0.30 0.15
C GLY A 78 -6.08 -0.69 0.13
N ILE A 79 -6.23 -1.76 -0.65
CA ILE A 79 -5.21 -2.79 -0.85
C ILE A 79 -4.63 -2.62 -2.25
N HIS A 80 -3.30 -2.62 -2.36
CA HIS A 80 -2.60 -2.57 -3.64
C HIS A 80 -2.09 -3.99 -3.97
N TYR A 81 -2.56 -4.55 -5.09
CA TYR A 81 -2.12 -5.86 -5.56
C TYR A 81 -0.99 -5.69 -6.58
N ASN A 82 0.22 -6.11 -6.20
CA ASN A 82 1.39 -6.08 -7.06
C ASN A 82 1.64 -7.49 -7.62
N PHE A 83 1.82 -7.60 -8.93
CA PHE A 83 2.17 -8.86 -9.59
C PHE A 83 3.30 -8.66 -10.59
N GLN A 84 4.05 -9.72 -10.86
CA GLN A 84 5.12 -9.74 -11.83
C GLN A 84 5.04 -11.05 -12.62
N LEU A 85 5.29 -10.97 -13.93
CA LEU A 85 5.41 -12.15 -14.79
C LEU A 85 6.78 -12.81 -14.59
N ASP A 86 6.82 -14.14 -14.65
CA ASP A 86 8.08 -14.87 -14.63
C ASP A 86 8.96 -14.42 -15.82
N PRO A 87 10.21 -13.99 -15.59
CA PRO A 87 11.10 -13.60 -16.68
C PRO A 87 11.27 -14.68 -17.76
N ALA A 88 11.26 -15.97 -17.38
CA ALA A 88 11.34 -17.07 -18.34
C ALA A 88 10.08 -17.17 -19.21
N PHE A 89 8.90 -16.88 -18.63
CA PHE A 89 7.65 -16.79 -19.39
C PHE A 89 7.69 -15.64 -20.39
N VAL A 90 8.17 -14.47 -19.97
CA VAL A 90 8.33 -13.31 -20.86
C VAL A 90 9.33 -13.59 -21.97
N GLN A 91 10.45 -14.26 -21.66
CA GLN A 91 11.45 -14.66 -22.65
C GLN A 91 10.88 -15.65 -23.67
N ALA A 92 10.14 -16.67 -23.22
CA ALA A 92 9.51 -17.63 -24.12
C ALA A 92 8.47 -16.97 -25.05
N LEU A 93 7.70 -16.01 -24.54
CA LEU A 93 6.80 -15.21 -25.38
C LEU A 93 7.55 -14.37 -26.42
N PHE A 94 8.67 -13.77 -26.03
CA PHE A 94 9.51 -13.00 -26.94
C PHE A 94 10.11 -13.87 -28.05
N GLU A 95 10.53 -15.11 -27.74
CA GLU A 95 11.08 -16.05 -28.72
C GLU A 95 10.00 -16.60 -29.67
N ALA A 96 8.77 -16.78 -29.18
CA ALA A 96 7.65 -17.28 -29.97
C ALA A 96 7.00 -16.21 -30.88
N GLN A 97 7.37 -14.94 -30.74
CA GLN A 97 6.77 -13.86 -31.53
C GLN A 97 7.23 -13.91 -33.00
N THR A 98 6.32 -13.65 -33.93
CA THR A 98 6.61 -13.64 -35.37
C THR A 98 6.90 -12.24 -35.92
N GLU A 99 6.60 -11.19 -35.15
CA GLU A 99 6.87 -9.80 -35.51
C GLU A 99 8.07 -9.27 -34.70
N GLN A 100 9.28 -9.36 -35.26
CA GLN A 100 10.39 -8.53 -34.79
C GLN A 100 10.58 -7.34 -35.74
N LYS A 101 10.07 -6.17 -35.37
CA LYS A 101 10.61 -4.92 -35.92
C LYS A 101 11.95 -4.65 -35.24
N VAL A 102 13.02 -5.22 -35.80
CA VAL A 102 14.38 -4.77 -35.53
C VAL A 102 14.46 -3.31 -36.00
N ARG A 103 14.75 -2.40 -35.07
CA ARG A 103 15.12 -1.01 -35.36
C ARG A 103 16.62 -0.87 -35.26
#